data_AF-V9LX94-F1
#
_entry.id   AF-V9LX94-F1
#
_cell.length_a   1.000
_cell.length_b   1.000
_cell.length_c   1.000
_cell.angle_alpha   90.00
_cell.angle_beta   90.00
_cell.angle_gamma   90.00
#
_symmetry.space_group_name_H-M   'P 1'
#
loop_
_entity.id
_entity.type
_entity.pdbx_description
1 polymer ?
#
loop_
_entity_poly.entity_id
_entity_poly.type
_entity_poly.pdbx_seq_one_letter_code
_entity_poly.pdbx_strand_id
1 'polypeptide(L)'
;LIPDKYIVKFKDAMSVASMDKAIGDLSSKADRVYSHAFRGFAGRLGAQELRLLRDHPDVEYIEQDAVVTLASFTEEPGAPWGLGRLSHHQAGSTTYAYDDSAGTGTCAYVIDTGVDASHPEFEGRAAMAHSFVDGQDTDGHGHGTHCAGTIGSKTYGVAKRTKIYGVKVLDDSGSG
;
A
#
# COMPACT_ATOMS: atom_id res chain seq x y z
N LEU A 1 -6.42 14.00 9.29
CA LEU A 1 -7.02 13.89 10.63
C LEU A 1 -7.95 15.07 10.85
N ILE A 2 -9.10 14.85 11.47
CA ILE A 2 -10.10 15.88 11.76
C ILE A 2 -9.85 16.37 13.20
N PRO A 3 -9.65 17.68 13.43
CA PRO A 3 -9.47 18.22 14.78
C PRO A 3 -10.62 17.84 15.72
N ASP A 4 -10.28 17.46 16.96
CA ASP A 4 -11.19 17.09 18.05
C ASP A 4 -12.14 15.90 17.78
N LYS A 5 -12.05 15.23 16.63
CA LYS A 5 -12.87 14.05 16.33
C LYS A 5 -12.10 12.77 16.55
N TYR A 6 -12.74 11.81 17.20
CA TYR A 6 -12.13 10.55 17.57
C TYR A 6 -13.10 9.39 17.38
N ILE A 7 -12.52 8.22 17.14
CA ILE A 7 -13.19 6.93 17.24
C ILE A 7 -12.68 6.28 18.53
N VAL A 8 -13.60 5.94 19.43
CA VAL A 8 -13.32 5.28 20.70
C VAL A 8 -13.83 3.84 20.61
N LYS A 9 -12.93 2.88 20.77
CA LYS A 9 -13.28 1.47 20.90
C LYS A 9 -13.22 1.08 22.38
N PHE A 10 -14.30 0.48 22.86
CA PHE A 10 -14.35 -0.17 24.17
C PHE A 10 -14.00 -1.65 24.05
N LYS A 11 -13.51 -2.21 25.15
CA LYS A 11 -13.21 -3.64 25.27
C LYS A 11 -14.48 -4.48 25.08
N ASP A 12 -14.34 -5.66 24.47
CA ASP A 12 -15.48 -6.53 24.13
C ASP A 12 -16.36 -6.92 25.33
N ALA A 13 -15.77 -6.95 26.53
CA ALA A 13 -16.44 -7.28 27.78
C ALA A 13 -17.41 -6.18 28.28
N MET A 14 -17.29 -4.94 27.81
CA MET A 14 -18.19 -3.85 28.21
C MET A 14 -19.62 -4.15 27.74
N SER A 15 -20.64 -3.97 28.58
CA SER A 15 -22.02 -4.20 28.14
C SER A 15 -22.54 -3.07 27.22
N VAL A 16 -23.56 -3.34 26.39
CA VAL A 16 -24.17 -2.28 25.55
C VAL A 16 -24.78 -1.18 26.43
N ALA A 17 -25.44 -1.55 27.52
CA ALA A 17 -26.03 -0.59 28.45
C ALA A 17 -24.97 0.28 29.15
N SER A 18 -23.82 -0.30 29.52
CA SER A 18 -22.70 0.44 30.09
C SER A 18 -22.11 1.42 29.07
N MET A 19 -21.99 0.99 27.82
CA MET A 19 -21.52 1.82 26.72
C MET A 19 -22.48 2.99 26.45
N ASP A 20 -23.80 2.72 26.38
CA ASP A 20 -24.82 3.75 26.18
C ASP A 20 -24.80 4.80 27.29
N LYS A 21 -24.58 4.37 28.54
CA LYS A 21 -24.40 5.29 29.66
C LYS A 21 -23.16 6.16 29.49
N ALA A 22 -22.00 5.55 29.19
CA ALA A 22 -20.76 6.29 28.98
C ALA A 22 -20.85 7.31 27.84
N ILE A 23 -21.57 6.96 26.77
CA ILE A 23 -21.85 7.87 25.65
C ILE A 23 -22.83 8.98 26.06
N GLY A 24 -23.80 8.67 26.92
CA GLY A 24 -24.77 9.63 27.44
C GLY A 24 -24.16 10.68 28.38
N ASP A 25 -23.04 10.36 29.03
CA ASP A 25 -22.31 11.27 29.91
C ASP A 25 -21.38 12.25 29.15
N LEU A 26 -21.27 12.12 27.82
CA LEU A 26 -20.47 13.02 26.99
C LEU A 26 -21.15 14.39 26.85
N SER A 27 -20.34 15.45 26.85
CA SER A 27 -20.82 16.82 26.64
C SER A 27 -21.36 17.07 25.23
N SER A 28 -20.89 16.30 24.25
CA SER A 28 -21.39 16.33 22.88
C SER A 28 -21.93 14.98 22.45
N LYS A 29 -23.02 15.02 21.66
CA LYS A 29 -23.63 13.81 21.13
C LYS A 29 -22.64 13.08 20.22
N ALA A 30 -22.54 11.76 20.37
CA ALA A 30 -21.82 10.93 19.42
C ALA A 30 -22.39 11.09 17.99
N ASP A 31 -21.50 11.23 17.02
CA ASP A 31 -21.85 11.25 15.59
C ASP A 31 -22.35 9.87 15.14
N ARG A 32 -21.73 8.81 15.68
CA ARG A 32 -22.09 7.41 15.39
C ARG A 32 -21.80 6.52 16.59
N VAL A 33 -22.68 5.56 16.85
CA VAL A 33 -22.47 4.49 17.83
C VAL A 33 -22.30 3.16 17.09
N TYR A 34 -21.31 2.38 17.50
CA TYR A 34 -21.00 1.05 17.00
C TYR A 34 -21.35 0.04 18.08
N SER A 35 -22.26 -0.90 17.76
CA SER A 35 -22.71 -1.95 18.69
C SER A 35 -22.66 -3.36 18.10
N HIS A 36 -22.45 -3.48 16.78
CA HIS A 36 -22.50 -4.76 16.06
C HIS A 36 -21.12 -5.32 15.72
N ALA A 37 -20.28 -4.55 15.01
CA ALA A 37 -18.94 -4.99 14.63
C ALA A 37 -17.94 -4.90 15.79
N PHE A 38 -18.08 -3.86 16.60
CA PHE A 38 -17.38 -3.64 17.86
C PHE A 38 -18.21 -2.68 18.72
N ARG A 39 -17.83 -2.53 19.99
CA ARG A 39 -18.44 -1.60 20.94
C ARG A 39 -17.66 -0.28 20.92
N GLY A 40 -18.30 0.81 20.56
CA GLY A 40 -17.62 2.09 20.48
C GLY A 40 -18.47 3.22 19.95
N PHE A 41 -17.85 4.37 19.75
CA PHE A 41 -18.50 5.51 19.10
C PHE A 41 -17.50 6.38 18.34
N ALA A 42 -18.00 7.14 17.38
CA ALA A 42 -17.29 8.25 16.76
C ALA A 42 -17.96 9.56 17.20
N GLY A 43 -17.17 10.57 17.52
CA GLY A 43 -17.70 11.86 17.96
C GLY A 43 -16.62 12.89 18.26
N ARG A 44 -17.07 14.09 18.63
CA ARG A 44 -16.18 15.14 19.12
C ARG A 44 -15.87 14.89 20.59
N LEU A 45 -14.61 15.06 20.98
CA LEU A 45 -14.19 15.01 22.39
C LEU A 45 -13.42 16.28 22.74
N GLY A 46 -13.85 16.93 23.83
CA GLY A 46 -13.06 17.98 24.45
C GLY A 46 -11.78 17.42 25.08
N ALA A 47 -10.80 18.29 25.32
CA ALA A 47 -9.51 17.88 25.90
C ALA A 47 -9.64 17.13 27.24
N GLN A 48 -10.64 17.48 28.06
CA GLN A 48 -10.87 16.83 29.35
C GLN A 48 -11.49 15.44 29.18
N GLU A 49 -12.50 15.29 28.33
CA GLU A 49 -13.15 14.00 28.04
C GLU A 49 -12.18 13.02 27.40
N LEU A 50 -11.36 13.51 26.46
CA LEU A 50 -10.32 12.70 25.83
C LEU A 50 -9.33 12.16 26.88
N ARG A 51 -8.92 12.98 27.85
CA ARG A 51 -8.04 12.53 28.94
C ARG A 51 -8.73 11.47 29.81
N LEU A 52 -9.98 11.72 30.22
CA LEU A 52 -10.75 10.77 31.03
C LEU A 52 -10.94 9.42 30.31
N LEU A 53 -11.25 9.44 29.02
CA LEU A 53 -11.43 8.23 28.23
C LEU A 53 -10.11 7.48 27.99
N ARG A 54 -8.98 8.19 27.85
CA ARG A 54 -7.66 7.55 27.75
C ARG A 54 -7.30 6.74 29.00
N ASP A 55 -7.74 7.20 30.16
CA ASP A 55 -7.48 6.54 31.44
C ASP A 55 -8.61 5.56 31.85
N HIS A 56 -9.66 5.42 31.03
CA HIS A 56 -10.84 4.63 31.38
C HIS A 56 -10.57 3.12 31.21
N PRO A 57 -10.85 2.29 32.23
CA PRO A 57 -10.48 0.86 32.21
C PRO A 57 -11.19 0.04 31.13
N ASP A 58 -12.35 0.47 30.67
CA ASP A 58 -13.10 -0.21 29.60
C ASP A 58 -12.76 0.29 28.18
N VAL A 59 -11.95 1.34 28.04
CA VAL A 59 -11.48 1.80 26.73
C VAL A 59 -10.33 0.90 26.27
N GLU A 60 -10.41 0.41 25.03
CA GLU A 60 -9.38 -0.39 24.40
C GLU A 60 -8.39 0.49 23.63
N TYR A 61 -8.91 1.38 22.78
CA TYR A 61 -8.12 2.42 22.14
C TYR A 61 -8.96 3.63 21.75
N ILE A 62 -8.26 4.74 21.50
CA ILE A 62 -8.82 5.96 20.93
C ILE A 62 -7.94 6.37 19.76
N GLU A 63 -8.55 6.50 18.58
CA GLU A 63 -7.87 6.98 17.38
C GLU A 63 -8.51 8.29 16.90
N GLN A 64 -7.69 9.20 16.34
CA GLN A 64 -8.22 10.44 15.78
C GLN A 64 -8.86 10.15 14.42
N ASP A 65 -10.06 10.68 14.22
CA ASP A 65 -10.82 10.48 12.99
C ASP A 65 -10.09 11.10 11.79
N ALA A 66 -10.21 10.46 10.63
CA ALA A 66 -9.46 10.81 9.44
C ALA A 66 -10.39 10.90 8.23
N VAL A 67 -10.21 11.94 7.42
CA VAL A 67 -10.78 11.97 6.07
C VAL A 67 -10.01 10.98 5.22
N VAL A 68 -10.72 9.98 4.69
CA VAL A 68 -10.23 9.13 3.61
C VAL A 68 -10.75 9.73 2.31
N THR A 69 -9.85 10.09 1.40
CA THR A 69 -10.20 10.50 0.03
C THR A 69 -10.10 9.30 -0.90
N LEU A 70 -10.87 9.29 -1.98
CA LEU A 70 -10.69 8.33 -3.06
C LEU A 70 -9.24 8.43 -3.56
N ALA A 71 -8.53 7.30 -3.58
CA ALA A 71 -7.23 7.23 -4.23
C ALA A 71 -7.42 7.64 -5.69
N SER A 72 -6.58 8.55 -6.20
CA SER A 72 -6.62 8.94 -7.60
C SER A 72 -6.04 7.79 -8.41
N PHE A 73 -6.91 7.07 -9.12
CA PHE A 73 -6.47 6.05 -10.06
C PHE A 73 -6.07 6.71 -11.38
N THR A 74 -4.94 6.27 -11.93
CA THR A 74 -4.57 6.54 -13.31
C THR A 74 -5.05 5.39 -14.18
N GLU A 75 -5.65 5.71 -15.33
CA GLU A 75 -6.00 4.74 -16.35
C GLU A 75 -5.04 4.84 -17.52
N GLU A 76 -4.54 3.69 -17.96
CA GLU A 76 -3.72 3.54 -19.16
C GLU A 76 -4.47 2.67 -20.18
N PRO A 77 -5.14 3.29 -21.17
CA PRO A 77 -5.78 2.58 -22.25
C PRO A 77 -4.76 1.90 -23.18
N GLY A 78 -5.13 0.75 -23.75
CA GLY A 78 -4.25 0.01 -24.66
C GLY A 78 -3.12 -0.75 -23.95
N ALA A 79 -3.27 -0.98 -22.64
CA ALA A 79 -2.32 -1.75 -21.86
C ALA A 79 -2.27 -3.22 -22.32
N PRO A 80 -1.11 -3.91 -22.17
CA PRO A 80 -1.03 -5.35 -22.39
C PRO A 80 -2.05 -6.10 -21.55
N TRP A 81 -2.51 -7.24 -22.08
CA TRP A 81 -3.54 -8.07 -21.45
C TRP A 81 -3.23 -8.42 -19.98
N GLY A 82 -1.94 -8.61 -19.64
CA GLY A 82 -1.52 -8.93 -18.27
C GLY A 82 -1.82 -7.82 -17.27
N LEU A 83 -1.56 -6.56 -17.65
CA LEU A 83 -1.87 -5.41 -16.80
C LEU A 83 -3.38 -5.19 -16.68
N GLY A 84 -4.10 -5.29 -17.80
CA GLY A 84 -5.56 -5.19 -17.78
C GLY A 84 -6.22 -6.28 -16.94
N ARG A 85 -5.69 -7.51 -17.00
CA ARG A 85 -6.14 -8.63 -16.17
C ARG A 85 -5.84 -8.40 -14.69
N LEU A 86 -4.71 -7.77 -14.35
CA LEU A 86 -4.33 -7.52 -12.97
C LEU A 86 -5.27 -6.51 -12.29
N SER A 87 -5.63 -5.42 -12.99
CA SER A 87 -6.41 -4.33 -12.39
C SER A 87 -7.93 -4.50 -12.47
N HIS A 88 -8.44 -5.53 -13.15
CA HIS A 88 -9.87 -5.74 -13.34
C HIS A 88 -10.32 -7.15 -12.94
N HIS A 89 -11.49 -7.22 -12.30
CA HIS A 89 -12.15 -8.49 -11.99
C HIS A 89 -12.73 -9.17 -13.24
N GLN A 90 -13.27 -8.38 -14.18
CA GLN A 90 -13.77 -8.89 -15.45
C GLN A 90 -12.62 -9.12 -16.43
N ALA A 91 -12.68 -10.26 -17.14
CA ALA A 91 -11.70 -10.59 -18.16
C ALA A 91 -11.86 -9.70 -19.41
N GLY A 92 -10.77 -9.54 -20.15
CA GLY A 92 -10.78 -8.82 -21.44
C GLY A 92 -10.59 -7.31 -21.35
N SER A 93 -10.32 -6.77 -20.16
CA SER A 93 -9.95 -5.35 -20.05
C SER A 93 -8.65 -5.06 -20.81
N THR A 94 -8.66 -3.96 -21.54
CA THR A 94 -7.51 -3.40 -22.26
C THR A 94 -7.00 -2.12 -21.61
N THR A 95 -7.46 -1.83 -20.39
CA THR A 95 -7.05 -0.68 -19.59
C THR A 95 -6.33 -1.17 -18.34
N TYR A 96 -5.22 -0.55 -18.00
CA TYR A 96 -4.59 -0.74 -16.70
C TYR A 96 -4.99 0.40 -15.76
N ALA A 97 -5.69 0.07 -14.67
CA ALA A 97 -6.06 1.01 -13.62
C ALA A 97 -5.12 0.82 -12.43
N TYR A 98 -4.38 1.86 -12.05
CA TYR A 98 -3.40 1.78 -10.99
C TYR A 98 -3.36 3.04 -10.14
N ASP A 99 -2.88 2.91 -8.92
CA ASP A 99 -2.70 4.04 -8.00
C ASP A 99 -1.65 5.01 -8.56
N ASP A 100 -1.91 6.32 -8.45
CA ASP A 100 -1.03 7.35 -8.99
C ASP A 100 0.39 7.34 -8.40
N SER A 101 0.62 6.75 -7.23
CA SER A 101 1.97 6.53 -6.70
C SER A 101 2.79 5.61 -7.60
N ALA A 102 2.15 4.69 -8.32
CA ALA A 102 2.75 3.71 -9.20
C ALA A 102 3.95 2.96 -8.57
N GLY A 103 3.91 2.72 -7.25
CA GLY A 103 5.01 2.07 -6.51
C GLY A 103 6.16 3.00 -6.11
N THR A 104 5.97 4.33 -6.14
CA THR A 104 6.95 5.29 -5.61
C THR A 104 7.34 4.94 -4.17
N GLY A 105 8.64 4.99 -3.86
CA GLY A 105 9.17 4.66 -2.54
C GLY A 105 9.40 3.16 -2.30
N THR A 106 9.05 2.29 -3.24
CA THR A 106 9.33 0.85 -3.19
C THR A 106 10.61 0.49 -3.94
N CYS A 107 11.17 -0.68 -3.64
CA CYS A 107 12.33 -1.26 -4.31
C CYS A 107 12.04 -2.73 -4.66
N ALA A 108 12.45 -3.18 -5.85
CA ALA A 108 12.37 -4.56 -6.29
C ALA A 108 13.78 -5.09 -6.59
N TYR A 109 14.15 -6.21 -5.97
CA TYR A 109 15.38 -6.93 -6.27
C TYR A 109 15.07 -8.08 -7.23
N VAL A 110 15.76 -8.12 -8.35
CA VAL A 110 15.55 -9.11 -9.42
C VAL A 110 16.73 -10.07 -9.41
N ILE A 111 16.51 -11.25 -8.85
CA ILE A 111 17.50 -12.33 -8.74
C ILE A 111 17.39 -13.19 -10.00
N ASP A 112 18.25 -12.93 -11.00
CA ASP A 112 18.11 -13.49 -12.36
C ASP A 112 19.44 -13.42 -13.14
N THR A 113 19.41 -13.26 -14.47
CA THR A 113 20.58 -13.05 -15.34
C THR A 113 21.22 -11.65 -15.22
N GLY A 114 20.65 -10.78 -14.38
CA GLY A 114 21.03 -9.38 -14.22
C GLY A 114 19.92 -8.44 -14.67
N VAL A 115 20.21 -7.13 -14.74
CA VAL A 115 19.33 -6.12 -15.37
C VAL A 115 20.19 -5.16 -16.21
N ASP A 116 19.77 -4.85 -17.43
CA ASP A 116 20.28 -3.71 -18.19
C ASP A 116 19.76 -2.41 -17.56
N ALA A 117 20.52 -1.92 -16.58
CA ALA A 117 20.19 -0.70 -15.85
C ALA A 117 20.12 0.56 -16.74
N SER A 118 20.74 0.52 -17.92
CA SER A 118 20.75 1.62 -18.87
C SER A 118 19.52 1.66 -19.80
N HIS A 119 18.69 0.61 -19.78
CA HIS A 119 17.55 0.49 -20.66
C HIS A 119 16.58 1.68 -20.44
N PRO A 120 16.17 2.40 -21.51
CA PRO A 120 15.43 3.66 -21.41
C PRO A 120 14.09 3.52 -20.69
N GLU A 121 13.46 2.34 -20.75
CA GLU A 121 12.21 2.04 -20.05
C GLU A 121 12.31 2.11 -18.52
N PHE A 122 13.52 2.07 -17.95
CA PHE A 122 13.71 2.25 -16.51
C PHE A 122 13.89 3.71 -16.10
N GLU A 123 14.14 4.63 -17.04
CA GLU A 123 14.28 6.08 -16.78
C GLU A 123 15.27 6.39 -15.63
N GLY A 124 16.36 5.62 -15.54
CA GLY A 124 17.38 5.76 -14.50
C GLY A 124 16.99 5.19 -13.12
N ARG A 125 15.87 4.45 -13.01
CA ARG A 125 15.40 3.82 -11.77
C ARG A 125 15.97 2.41 -11.55
N ALA A 126 16.71 1.87 -12.51
CA ALA A 126 17.36 0.57 -12.42
C ALA A 126 18.85 0.71 -12.11
N ALA A 127 19.39 -0.24 -11.35
CA ALA A 127 20.81 -0.38 -11.07
C ALA A 127 21.18 -1.86 -10.89
N MET A 128 22.44 -2.22 -11.15
CA MET A 128 22.98 -3.50 -10.69
C MET A 128 23.39 -3.37 -9.22
N ALA A 129 22.84 -4.23 -8.37
CA ALA A 129 23.21 -4.31 -6.97
C ALA A 129 24.44 -5.21 -6.76
N HIS A 130 24.45 -6.39 -7.39
CA HIS A 130 25.59 -7.30 -7.35
C HIS A 130 25.52 -8.35 -8.46
N SER A 131 26.68 -8.91 -8.81
CA SER A 131 26.78 -10.14 -9.59
C SER A 131 27.57 -11.18 -8.81
N PHE A 132 27.02 -12.39 -8.76
CA PHE A 132 27.69 -13.57 -8.22
C PHE A 132 28.34 -14.42 -9.33
N VAL A 133 28.33 -13.95 -10.57
CA VAL A 133 28.95 -14.61 -11.72
C VAL A 133 30.22 -13.88 -12.11
N ASP A 134 31.36 -14.58 -12.01
CA ASP A 134 32.69 -14.00 -12.21
C ASP A 134 32.83 -13.32 -13.58
N GLY A 135 33.21 -12.04 -13.56
CA GLY A 135 33.49 -11.25 -14.76
C GLY A 135 32.26 -10.81 -15.55
N GLN A 136 31.05 -11.00 -15.04
CA GLN A 136 29.80 -10.60 -15.69
C GLN A 136 28.99 -9.66 -14.79
N ASP A 137 29.07 -8.35 -15.04
CA ASP A 137 28.46 -7.33 -14.17
C ASP A 137 27.13 -6.76 -14.72
N THR A 138 26.66 -7.26 -15.86
CA THR A 138 25.45 -6.80 -16.54
C THR A 138 24.59 -7.98 -17.00
N ASP A 139 23.38 -7.70 -17.48
CA ASP A 139 22.54 -8.73 -18.10
C ASP A 139 22.99 -9.04 -19.52
N GLY A 140 23.78 -10.10 -19.72
CA GLY A 140 24.18 -10.57 -21.04
C GLY A 140 23.17 -11.50 -21.72
N HIS A 141 22.14 -11.98 -21.00
CA HIS A 141 21.11 -12.87 -21.53
C HIS A 141 19.81 -12.14 -21.88
N GLY A 142 19.37 -11.21 -21.04
CA GLY A 142 18.16 -10.40 -21.22
C GLY A 142 16.91 -10.90 -20.48
N HIS A 143 16.96 -12.07 -19.82
CA HIS A 143 15.79 -12.63 -19.12
C HIS A 143 15.45 -11.78 -17.89
N GLY A 144 16.46 -11.46 -17.08
CA GLY A 144 16.29 -10.60 -15.90
C GLY A 144 15.81 -9.20 -16.26
N THR A 145 16.30 -8.61 -17.36
CA THR A 145 15.81 -7.33 -17.88
C THR A 145 14.33 -7.39 -18.28
N HIS A 146 13.90 -8.48 -18.93
CA HIS A 146 12.49 -8.68 -19.29
C HIS A 146 11.58 -8.82 -18.05
N CYS A 147 12.02 -9.60 -17.05
CA CYS A 147 11.33 -9.73 -15.77
C CYS A 147 11.25 -8.39 -15.02
N ALA A 148 12.37 -7.66 -14.94
CA ALA A 148 12.44 -6.31 -14.39
C ALA A 148 11.50 -5.34 -15.11
N GLY A 149 11.41 -5.44 -16.44
CA GLY A 149 10.48 -4.66 -17.26
C GLY A 149 9.03 -4.87 -16.85
N THR A 150 8.63 -6.12 -16.62
CA THR A 150 7.27 -6.46 -16.15
C THR A 150 6.98 -5.88 -14.77
N ILE A 151 8.01 -5.82 -13.90
CA ILE A 151 7.87 -5.26 -12.57
C ILE A 151 7.70 -3.74 -12.62
N GLY A 152 8.56 -3.02 -13.34
CA GLY A 152 8.65 -1.56 -13.17
C GLY A 152 9.17 -0.75 -14.36
N SER A 153 9.10 -1.26 -15.59
CA SER A 153 9.27 -0.40 -16.77
C SER A 153 8.21 0.70 -16.83
N LYS A 154 8.52 1.80 -17.51
CA LYS A 154 7.60 2.90 -17.78
C LYS A 154 6.33 2.42 -18.49
N THR A 155 6.50 1.64 -19.55
CA THR A 155 5.39 1.25 -20.44
C THR A 155 4.70 -0.02 -19.96
N TYR A 156 5.46 -1.03 -19.56
CA TYR A 156 4.92 -2.37 -19.29
C TYR A 156 4.91 -2.78 -17.81
N GLY A 157 5.43 -1.92 -16.93
CA GLY A 157 5.57 -2.20 -15.50
C GLY A 157 4.24 -2.15 -14.77
N VAL A 158 4.10 -3.03 -13.77
CA VAL A 158 3.03 -2.93 -12.75
C VAL A 158 3.32 -1.76 -11.82
N ALA A 159 4.51 -1.70 -11.25
CA ALA A 159 4.96 -0.64 -10.34
C ALA A 159 5.88 0.35 -11.09
N LYS A 160 5.30 1.14 -11.99
CA LYS A 160 6.01 2.00 -12.97
C LYS A 160 6.97 3.03 -12.36
N ARG A 161 6.94 3.27 -11.05
CA ARG A 161 7.84 4.19 -10.32
C ARG A 161 8.66 3.50 -9.23
N THR A 162 8.64 2.17 -9.15
CA THR A 162 9.54 1.42 -8.26
C THR A 162 10.99 1.56 -8.70
N LYS A 163 11.93 1.42 -7.76
CA LYS A 163 13.35 1.25 -8.06
C LYS A 163 13.65 -0.21 -8.30
N ILE A 164 14.49 -0.51 -9.29
CA ILE A 164 14.85 -1.87 -9.68
C ILE A 164 16.33 -2.12 -9.38
N TYR A 165 16.63 -3.26 -8.77
CA TYR A 165 17.98 -3.68 -8.42
C TYR A 165 18.24 -5.07 -8.98
N GLY A 166 19.12 -5.17 -9.98
CA GLY A 166 19.55 -6.46 -10.53
C GLY A 166 20.52 -7.17 -9.61
N VAL A 167 20.26 -8.46 -9.34
CA VAL A 167 21.13 -9.37 -8.62
C VAL A 167 21.39 -10.56 -9.54
N LYS A 168 22.57 -10.60 -10.15
CA LYS A 168 22.89 -11.66 -11.13
C LYS A 168 23.34 -12.92 -10.41
N VAL A 169 22.60 -14.00 -10.62
CA VAL A 169 22.93 -15.36 -10.15
C VAL A 169 22.96 -16.39 -11.28
N LEU A 170 22.49 -16.00 -12.47
CA LEU A 170 22.56 -16.78 -13.69
C LEU A 170 23.53 -16.10 -14.66
N ASP A 171 24.42 -16.88 -15.29
CA ASP A 171 25.37 -16.42 -16.29
C ASP A 171 24.67 -16.00 -17.60
N ASP A 172 25.45 -15.55 -18.58
CA ASP A 172 24.95 -15.09 -19.87
C ASP A 172 24.32 -16.21 -20.74
N SER A 173 24.43 -17.47 -20.32
CA SER A 173 23.69 -18.61 -20.88
C SER A 173 22.40 -18.94 -20.12
N GLY A 174 22.12 -18.22 -19.03
CA GLY A 174 20.97 -18.47 -18.15
C GLY A 174 21.20 -19.57 -17.11
N SER A 175 22.45 -19.93 -16.83
CA SER A 175 22.82 -21.02 -15.90
C SER A 175 23.50 -20.49 -14.64
N GLY A 176 23.25 -21.09 -13.47
CA GLY A 176 23.85 -20.69 -12.19
C GLY A 176 24.27 -21.86 -11.32
#